data_AF-A0A1T4RVX4-F1
#
_entry.id   AF-A0A1T4RVX4-F1
#
_cell.length_a   1.000
_cell.length_b   1.000
_cell.length_c   1.000
_cell.angle_alpha   90.00
_cell.angle_beta   90.00
_cell.angle_gamma   90.00
#
_symmetry.space_group_name_H-M   'P 1'
#
loop_
_entity.id
_entity.type
_entity.pdbx_description
1 polymer ?
#
loop_
_entity_poly.entity_id
_entity_poly.type
_entity_poly.pdbx_seq_one_letter_code
_entity_poly.pdbx_strand_id
1 'polypeptide(L)'
;MTFTPTAAKDGTPTVCHVCGMHAVGIGIGKPTGDPRYLCSECLTLLERIREVRRFDPYEMKAREGGMDAAAPLVEEFGADLSEWSEDQVLRFVGTIWRGCADRLHKTLSEGEAPF
;
A
#
# COMPACT_ATOMS: atom_id res chain seq x y z
N MET A 1 -11.19 -7.84 -22.82
CA MET A 1 -11.68 -9.18 -23.22
C MET A 1 -11.63 -10.06 -21.98
N THR A 2 -12.66 -10.86 -21.70
CA THR A 2 -12.65 -11.82 -20.59
C THR A 2 -12.29 -13.20 -21.13
N PHE A 3 -11.22 -13.79 -20.60
CA PHE A 3 -10.79 -15.14 -20.98
C PHE A 3 -11.43 -16.13 -20.01
N THR A 4 -12.44 -16.86 -20.49
CA THR A 4 -13.20 -17.84 -19.71
C THR A 4 -13.41 -19.11 -20.52
N PRO A 5 -13.58 -20.28 -19.87
CA PRO A 5 -13.49 -20.50 -18.42
C PRO A 5 -12.03 -20.48 -17.93
N THR A 6 -11.77 -19.87 -16.77
CA THR A 6 -10.40 -19.86 -16.19
C THR A 6 -10.05 -21.14 -15.45
N ALA A 7 -11.02 -22.03 -15.24
CA ALA A 7 -10.85 -23.35 -14.63
C ALA A 7 -11.34 -24.45 -15.56
N ALA A 8 -10.61 -25.57 -15.59
CA ALA A 8 -11.05 -26.78 -16.24
C ALA A 8 -12.12 -27.50 -15.39
N LYS A 9 -12.74 -28.56 -15.94
CA LYS A 9 -13.83 -29.30 -15.27
C LYS A 9 -13.40 -29.94 -13.94
N ASP A 10 -12.11 -30.19 -13.76
CA ASP A 10 -11.50 -30.76 -12.56
C ASP A 10 -11.02 -29.69 -11.55
N GLY A 11 -11.22 -28.40 -11.85
CA GLY A 11 -10.78 -27.29 -11.02
C GLY A 11 -9.36 -26.78 -11.32
N THR A 12 -8.64 -27.42 -12.25
CA THR A 12 -7.29 -27.00 -12.65
C THR A 12 -7.31 -25.62 -13.33
N PRO A 13 -6.43 -24.68 -12.94
CA PRO A 13 -6.30 -23.40 -13.64
C PRO A 13 -5.94 -23.56 -15.12
N THR A 14 -6.62 -22.83 -16.00
CA THR A 14 -6.39 -22.87 -17.45
C THR A 14 -5.76 -21.57 -17.95
N VAL A 15 -6.54 -20.49 -17.97
CA VAL A 15 -6.17 -19.18 -18.50
C VAL A 15 -6.38 -18.09 -17.47
N CYS A 16 -5.53 -17.08 -17.51
CA CYS A 16 -5.58 -15.91 -16.65
C CYS A 16 -6.79 -15.06 -16.99
N HIS A 17 -7.59 -14.73 -15.98
CA HIS A 17 -8.75 -13.86 -16.13
C HIS A 17 -8.43 -12.50 -16.76
N VAL A 18 -7.21 -12.00 -16.53
CA VAL A 18 -6.77 -10.65 -16.91
C VAL A 18 -6.13 -10.64 -18.31
N CYS A 19 -5.15 -11.51 -18.56
CA CYS A 19 -4.33 -11.45 -19.77
C CYS A 19 -4.43 -12.68 -20.69
N GLY A 20 -5.15 -13.74 -20.27
CA GLY A 20 -5.32 -14.95 -21.08
C GLY A 20 -4.13 -15.91 -21.09
N MET A 21 -3.00 -15.56 -20.47
CA MET A 21 -1.84 -16.46 -20.28
C MET A 21 -2.15 -17.60 -19.31
N HIS A 22 -1.28 -18.62 -19.22
CA HIS A 22 -1.52 -19.76 -18.33
C HIS A 22 -1.61 -19.33 -16.84
N ALA A 23 -2.67 -19.77 -16.16
CA ALA A 23 -2.93 -19.44 -14.76
C ALA A 23 -2.31 -20.47 -13.80
N VAL A 24 -1.96 -20.06 -12.57
CA VAL A 24 -1.16 -20.89 -11.64
C VAL A 24 -1.80 -21.14 -10.26
N GLY A 25 -2.99 -20.60 -9.97
CA GLY A 25 -3.83 -21.19 -8.90
C GLY A 25 -4.54 -20.24 -7.92
N ILE A 26 -4.12 -18.98 -7.76
CA ILE A 26 -4.91 -18.03 -6.95
C ILE A 26 -5.92 -17.34 -7.86
N GLY A 27 -7.20 -17.45 -7.49
CA GLY A 27 -8.32 -16.83 -8.18
C GLY A 27 -8.98 -15.74 -7.34
N ILE A 28 -9.55 -14.74 -8.02
CA ILE A 28 -10.27 -13.62 -7.39
C ILE A 28 -11.79 -13.75 -7.48
N GLY A 29 -12.29 -14.88 -7.98
CA GLY A 29 -13.70 -15.22 -8.10
C GLY A 29 -14.32 -15.70 -6.79
N LYS A 30 -15.64 -15.88 -6.80
CA LYS A 30 -16.37 -16.49 -5.67
C LYS A 30 -16.29 -18.02 -5.76
N PRO A 31 -16.41 -18.76 -4.64
CA PRO A 31 -16.39 -20.23 -4.63
C PRO A 31 -17.48 -20.87 -5.50
N THR A 32 -18.61 -20.18 -5.66
CA THR A 32 -19.71 -20.57 -6.54
C THR A 32 -19.57 -19.86 -7.89
N GLY A 33 -18.85 -20.45 -8.85
CA GLY A 33 -18.70 -19.92 -10.21
C GLY A 33 -17.28 -20.07 -10.78
N ASP A 34 -16.96 -19.27 -11.79
CA ASP A 34 -15.60 -19.22 -12.36
C ASP A 34 -14.63 -18.65 -11.30
N PRO A 35 -13.57 -19.39 -10.91
CA PRO A 35 -12.60 -18.95 -9.90
C PRO A 35 -11.81 -17.70 -10.29
N ARG A 36 -11.81 -17.32 -11.58
CA ARG A 36 -11.02 -16.21 -12.13
C ARG A 36 -9.54 -16.33 -11.76
N TYR A 37 -8.94 -17.48 -12.06
CA TYR A 37 -7.54 -17.73 -11.79
C TYR A 37 -6.63 -16.73 -12.52
N LEU A 38 -5.49 -16.43 -11.90
CA LEU A 38 -4.50 -15.47 -12.41
C LEU A 38 -3.20 -16.19 -12.79
N CYS A 39 -2.47 -15.63 -13.77
CA CYS A 39 -1.06 -15.99 -13.98
C CYS A 39 -0.17 -15.35 -12.91
N SER A 40 1.06 -15.84 -12.80
CA SER A 40 2.05 -15.32 -11.84
C SER A 40 2.27 -13.82 -11.99
N GLU A 41 2.39 -13.31 -13.22
CA GLU A 41 2.62 -11.88 -13.47
C GLU A 41 1.43 -11.01 -13.05
N CYS A 42 0.21 -11.37 -13.45
CA CYS A 42 -0.99 -10.60 -13.08
C CYS A 42 -1.28 -10.66 -11.58
N LEU A 43 -0.94 -11.76 -10.89
CA LEU A 43 -1.01 -11.85 -9.44
C LEU A 43 -0.06 -10.84 -8.78
N THR A 44 1.21 -10.83 -9.19
CA THR A 44 2.21 -9.86 -8.69
C THR A 44 1.78 -8.42 -8.94
N LEU A 45 1.21 -8.11 -10.11
CA LEU A 45 0.69 -6.77 -10.41
C LEU A 45 -0.51 -6.39 -9.52
N LEU A 46 -1.39 -7.33 -9.22
CA LEU A 46 -2.52 -7.11 -8.31
C LEU A 46 -2.08 -6.92 -6.86
N GLU A 47 -1.08 -7.67 -6.41
CA GLU A 47 -0.41 -7.46 -5.13
C GLU A 47 0.22 -6.06 -5.08
N ARG A 48 0.95 -5.66 -6.14
CA ARG A 48 1.51 -4.32 -6.29
C ARG A 48 0.45 -3.21 -6.21
N ILE A 49 -0.70 -3.38 -6.87
CA ILE A 49 -1.82 -2.41 -6.80
C ILE A 49 -2.41 -2.32 -5.38
N ARG A 50 -2.45 -3.43 -4.64
CA ARG A 50 -2.86 -3.45 -3.23
C ARG A 50 -1.79 -2.86 -2.31
N GLU A 51 -0.51 -3.02 -2.64
CA GLU A 51 0.64 -2.41 -1.96
C GLU A 51 0.61 -0.88 -2.09
N VAL A 52 0.17 -0.30 -3.21
CA VAL A 52 0.06 1.17 -3.39
C VAL A 52 -0.81 1.86 -2.31
N ARG A 53 -1.67 1.14 -1.59
CA ARG A 53 -2.49 1.70 -0.49
C ARG A 53 -2.02 1.30 0.93
N ARG A 54 -0.99 0.48 1.07
CA ARG A 54 -0.46 0.07 2.38
C ARG A 54 0.95 0.60 2.52
N PHE A 55 1.23 1.25 3.63
CA PHE A 55 2.60 1.60 3.97
C PHE A 55 3.44 0.33 4.06
N ASP A 56 4.56 0.31 3.34
CA ASP A 56 5.57 -0.72 3.49
C ASP A 56 6.23 -0.63 4.90
N PRO A 57 7.02 -1.63 5.34
CA PRO A 57 7.64 -1.59 6.66
C PRO A 57 8.51 -0.35 6.92
N TYR A 58 9.24 0.15 5.92
CA TYR A 58 10.04 1.36 6.05
C TYR A 58 9.17 2.61 6.16
N GLU A 59 8.10 2.70 5.38
CA GLU A 59 7.11 3.78 5.47
C GLU A 59 6.39 3.75 6.82
N MET A 60 6.09 2.56 7.35
CA MET A 60 5.50 2.39 8.68
C MET A 60 6.43 2.93 9.78
N LYS A 61 7.74 2.67 9.66
CA LYS A 61 8.79 3.19 10.57
C LYS A 61 9.01 4.69 10.41
N ALA A 62 8.96 5.20 9.17
CA ALA A 62 9.16 6.60 8.85
C ALA A 62 8.18 7.54 9.56
N ARG A 63 6.97 7.07 9.88
CA ARG A 63 5.96 7.84 10.63
C ARG A 63 6.45 8.33 12.00
N GLU A 64 7.41 7.65 12.62
CA GLU A 64 8.04 8.13 13.86
C GLU A 64 8.70 9.50 13.65
N GLY A 65 9.38 9.70 12.53
CA GLY A 65 9.98 11.00 12.20
C GLY A 65 8.93 12.08 11.95
N GLY A 66 7.80 11.73 11.32
CA GLY A 66 6.66 12.65 11.17
C GLY A 66 6.04 13.05 12.50
N MET A 67 5.89 12.10 13.43
CA MET A 67 5.41 12.34 14.80
C MET A 67 6.36 13.28 15.55
N ASP A 68 7.66 12.98 15.57
CA ASP A 68 8.68 13.78 16.26
C ASP A 68 8.75 15.21 15.70
N ALA A 69 8.71 15.35 14.38
CA ALA A 69 8.76 16.66 13.72
C ALA A 69 7.52 17.53 14.02
N ALA A 70 6.36 16.91 14.20
CA ALA A 70 5.10 17.60 14.41
C ALA A 70 4.81 17.96 15.88
N ALA A 71 5.46 17.30 16.84
CA ALA A 71 5.25 17.52 18.27
C ALA A 71 5.35 19.01 18.69
N PRO A 72 6.35 19.79 18.24
CA PRO A 72 6.44 21.22 18.60
C PRO A 72 5.26 22.05 18.11
N LEU A 73 4.62 21.68 16.99
CA LEU A 73 3.46 22.40 16.46
C LEU A 73 2.20 22.10 17.28
N VAL A 74 2.08 20.89 17.84
CA VAL A 74 0.98 20.55 18.76
C VAL A 74 1.13 21.33 20.07
N GLU A 75 2.36 21.52 20.54
CA GLU A 75 2.65 22.38 21.70
C GLU A 75 2.37 23.87 21.41
N GLU A 76 2.69 24.34 20.20
CA GLU A 76 2.50 25.74 19.78
C GLU A 76 1.03 26.10 19.52
N PHE A 77 0.29 25.22 18.82
CA PHE A 77 -1.07 25.50 18.33
C PHE A 77 -2.18 24.82 19.12
N GLY A 78 -1.86 23.90 20.04
CA GLY A 78 -2.82 23.15 20.83
C GLY A 78 -3.24 21.81 20.19
N ALA A 79 -3.82 20.90 20.97
CA ALA A 79 -4.10 19.54 20.52
C ALA A 79 -5.38 19.38 19.66
N ASP A 80 -6.23 20.40 19.59
CA ASP A 80 -7.47 20.35 18.81
C ASP A 80 -7.28 20.94 17.41
N LEU A 81 -7.09 20.06 16.43
CA LEU A 81 -6.96 20.41 15.01
C LEU A 81 -8.16 21.18 14.46
N SER A 82 -9.35 21.09 15.08
CA SER A 82 -10.54 21.81 14.61
C SER A 82 -10.53 23.30 14.96
N GLU A 83 -9.66 23.71 15.90
CA GLU A 83 -9.47 25.11 16.29
C GLU A 83 -8.40 25.82 15.44
N TRP A 84 -7.70 25.07 14.60
CA TRP A 84 -6.59 25.59 13.81
C TRP A 84 -7.07 26.29 12.53
N SER A 85 -6.32 27.31 12.12
CA SER A 85 -6.48 27.91 10.80
C SER A 85 -6.03 26.96 9.69
N GLU A 86 -6.50 27.19 8.46
CA GLU A 86 -6.07 26.41 7.29
C GLU A 86 -4.54 26.43 7.12
N ASP A 87 -3.90 27.58 7.31
CA ASP A 87 -2.44 27.71 7.23
C ASP A 87 -1.71 26.88 8.31
N GLN A 88 -2.24 26.83 9.54
CA GLN A 88 -1.68 26.00 10.61
C GLN A 88 -1.78 24.52 10.27
N VAL A 89 -2.93 24.08 9.74
CA VAL A 89 -3.13 22.69 9.30
C VAL A 89 -2.18 22.33 8.16
N LEU A 90 -2.04 23.19 7.15
CA LEU A 90 -1.12 22.95 6.04
C LEU A 90 0.34 22.90 6.50
N ARG A 91 0.75 23.79 7.41
CA ARG A 91 2.08 23.77 8.03
C ARG A 91 2.32 22.46 8.77
N PHE A 92 1.34 21.98 9.52
CA PHE A 92 1.44 20.74 10.28
C PHE A 92 1.55 19.51 9.40
N VAL A 93 0.65 19.37 8.42
CA VAL A 93 0.69 18.25 7.46
C VAL A 93 2.00 18.25 6.67
N GLY A 94 2.46 19.43 6.23
CA GLY A 94 3.75 19.57 5.55
C GLY A 94 4.94 19.19 6.44
N THR A 95 4.87 19.48 7.74
CA THR A 95 5.91 19.12 8.72
C THR A 95 5.95 17.62 8.97
N ILE A 96 4.79 16.96 9.12
CA ILE A 96 4.69 15.50 9.22
C ILE A 96 5.30 14.85 7.99
N TRP A 97 4.90 15.30 6.79
CA TRP A 97 5.39 14.72 5.54
C TRP A 97 6.92 14.80 5.43
N ARG A 98 7.49 15.96 5.79
CA ARG A 98 8.94 16.15 5.79
C ARG A 98 9.64 15.27 6.81
N GLY A 99 9.13 15.18 8.03
CA GLY A 99 9.68 14.29 9.06
C GLY A 99 9.66 12.81 8.65
N CYS A 100 8.60 12.35 7.99
CA CYS A 100 8.55 11.01 7.41
C CYS A 100 9.63 10.81 6.34
N ALA A 101 9.75 11.75 5.39
CA ALA A 101 10.74 11.68 4.33
C ALA A 101 12.18 11.67 4.87
N ASP A 102 12.46 12.52 5.86
CA ASP A 102 13.78 12.61 6.49
C ASP A 102 14.14 11.30 7.22
N ARG A 103 13.18 10.72 7.96
CA ARG A 103 13.40 9.43 8.63
C ARG A 103 13.59 8.29 7.64
N LEU A 104 12.81 8.25 6.57
CA LEU A 104 12.97 7.25 5.51
C LEU A 104 14.35 7.35 4.86
N HIS A 105 14.76 8.57 4.48
CA HIS A 105 16.08 8.83 3.91
C HIS A 105 17.20 8.37 4.84
N LYS A 106 17.10 8.69 6.14
CA LYS A 106 18.07 8.29 7.15
C LYS A 106 18.19 6.76 7.24
N THR A 107 17.08 6.06 7.48
CA THR A 107 17.03 4.59 7.61
C THR A 107 17.63 3.91 6.38
N LEU A 108 17.29 4.37 5.18
CA LEU A 108 17.83 3.82 3.94
C LEU A 108 19.33 4.10 3.77
N SER A 109 19.78 5.30 4.13
CA SER A 109 21.20 5.69 4.00
C SER A 109 22.11 4.95 4.98
N GLU A 110 21.57 4.58 6.15
CA GLU A 110 22.29 3.84 7.20
C GLU A 110 22.17 2.32 7.00
N GLY A 111 21.33 1.87 6.06
CA GLY A 111 21.12 0.45 5.77
C GLY A 111 20.41 -0.32 6.88
N GLU A 112 19.66 0.40 7.73
CA GLU A 112 18.98 -0.18 8.89
C GLU A 112 17.71 -0.93 8.47
N ALA A 113 17.44 -2.06 9.13
CA ALA A 113 16.16 -2.73 8.99
C ALA A 113 15.04 -1.93 9.70
N PRO A 114 13.80 -1.95 9.20
CA PRO A 114 12.72 -1.10 9.71
C PRO A 114 12.01 -1.66 10.96
N PHE A 115 12.59 -2.67 11.64
CA PHE A 115 12.04 -3.36 12.81
C PHE A 115 13.03 -3.45 13.97
#